data_AF-A0A2X0VT51-F1
#
_entry.id   AF-A0A2X0VT51-F1
#
_cell.length_a   1.000
_cell.length_b   1.000
_cell.length_c   1.000
_cell.angle_alpha   90.00
_cell.angle_beta   90.00
_cell.angle_gamma   90.00
#
_symmetry.space_group_name_H-M   'P 1'
#
loop_
_entity.id
_entity.type
_entity.pdbx_description
1 polymer ?
#
loop_
_entity_poly.entity_id
_entity_poly.type
_entity_poly.pdbx_seq_one_letter_code
_entity_poly.pdbx_strand_id
1 'polypeptide(L)'
;MEQYKDIFYSTSILVAVWIMAIGSSPTLPPLLDLCVMAAAAIYLIYVAIGLHKKLRRFMALIFIITALMPFLFYLQMYYVHLNAIEIDKEVFKSNLMHAYVIYNIFRYTALLLSFICALRLFLRAVRDFASF
;
A
#
# COMPACT_ATOMS: atom_id res chain seq x y z
N MET A 1 28.51 -1.58 11.94
CA MET A 1 27.35 -1.95 11.09
C MET A 1 26.01 -1.77 11.79
N GLU A 2 25.89 -2.01 13.10
CA GLU A 2 24.59 -1.92 13.80
C GLU A 2 23.93 -0.55 13.74
N GLN A 3 24.70 0.55 13.79
CA GLN A 3 24.19 1.91 13.70
C GLN A 3 23.44 2.21 12.39
N TYR A 4 23.78 1.55 11.28
CA TYR A 4 23.12 1.76 9.98
C TYR A 4 21.84 0.94 9.82
N LYS A 5 21.63 -0.07 10.67
CA LYS A 5 20.53 -1.04 10.54
C LYS A 5 19.16 -0.36 10.52
N ASP A 6 18.96 0.64 11.37
CA ASP A 6 17.69 1.35 11.48
C ASP A 6 17.43 2.30 10.30
N ILE A 7 18.49 2.88 9.73
CA ILE A 7 18.41 3.68 8.50
C ILE A 7 18.05 2.78 7.32
N PHE A 8 18.74 1.65 7.16
CA PHE A 8 18.43 0.70 6.09
C PHE A 8 17.01 0.14 6.21
N TYR A 9 16.58 -0.20 7.43
CA TYR A 9 15.23 -0.69 7.70
C TYR A 9 14.15 0.36 7.41
N SER A 10 14.37 1.62 7.77
CA SER A 10 13.40 2.70 7.48
C SER A 10 13.37 3.06 5.99
N THR A 11 14.52 2.98 5.31
CA THR A 11 14.64 3.16 3.86
C THR A 11 13.90 2.06 3.09
N SER A 12 14.04 0.79 3.50
CA SER A 12 13.33 -0.31 2.84
C SER A 12 11.80 -0.20 2.98
N ILE A 13 11.30 0.37 4.09
CA ILE A 13 9.87 0.68 4.24
C ILE A 13 9.45 1.77 3.24
N LEU A 14 10.23 2.82 3.07
CA LEU A 14 9.96 3.88 2.08
C LEU A 14 9.90 3.31 0.67
N VAL A 15 10.84 2.42 0.31
CA VAL A 15 10.85 1.73 -0.99
C VAL A 15 9.58 0.89 -1.17
N ALA A 16 9.16 0.14 -0.15
CA ALA A 16 7.94 -0.66 -0.23
C ALA A 16 6.68 0.21 -0.42
N VAL A 17 6.57 1.33 0.30
CA VAL A 17 5.48 2.30 0.09
C VAL A 17 5.52 2.90 -1.31
N TRP A 18 6.71 3.19 -1.85
CA TRP A 18 6.88 3.70 -3.21
C TRP A 18 6.44 2.69 -4.27
N ILE A 19 6.81 1.41 -4.13
CA ILE A 19 6.34 0.32 -5.00
C ILE A 19 4.80 0.25 -4.99
N MET A 20 4.18 0.33 -3.81
CA MET A 20 2.72 0.36 -3.72
C MET A 20 2.16 1.59 -4.42
N ALA A 21 2.80 2.76 -4.30
CA ALA A 21 2.33 4.00 -4.94
C ALA A 21 2.32 3.90 -6.47
N ILE A 22 3.40 3.39 -7.07
CA ILE A 22 3.53 3.29 -8.54
C ILE A 22 2.68 2.14 -9.11
N GLY A 23 2.59 1.01 -8.40
CA GLY A 23 1.94 -0.20 -8.90
C GLY A 23 0.41 -0.21 -8.74
N SER A 24 -0.13 0.45 -7.72
CA SER A 24 -1.56 0.41 -7.35
C SER A 24 -2.51 1.17 -8.30
N SER A 25 -2.23 1.16 -9.60
CA SER A 25 -3.12 1.76 -10.60
C SER A 25 -4.53 1.14 -10.55
N PRO A 26 -5.60 1.87 -10.92
CA PRO A 26 -6.96 1.34 -10.99
C PRO A 26 -7.17 0.34 -12.15
N THR A 27 -6.13 0.09 -12.95
CA THR A 27 -6.09 -0.95 -13.98
C THR A 27 -5.37 -2.18 -13.44
N LEU A 28 -5.73 -3.36 -13.94
CA LEU A 28 -5.00 -4.59 -13.61
C LEU A 28 -3.55 -4.47 -14.10
N PRO A 29 -2.56 -4.51 -13.20
CA PRO A 29 -1.17 -4.38 -13.59
C PRO A 29 -0.67 -5.65 -14.32
N PRO A 30 0.39 -5.55 -15.14
CA PRO A 30 1.09 -6.71 -15.67
C PRO A 30 1.50 -7.70 -14.58
N LEU A 31 1.63 -8.98 -14.93
CA LEU A 31 1.95 -10.05 -13.97
C LEU A 31 3.22 -9.76 -13.15
N LEU A 32 4.26 -9.23 -13.79
CA LEU A 32 5.52 -8.89 -13.13
C LEU A 32 5.31 -7.79 -12.08
N ASP A 33 4.62 -6.71 -12.42
CA ASP A 33 4.30 -5.61 -11.50
C ASP A 33 3.42 -6.09 -10.34
N LEU A 34 2.47 -7.00 -10.62
CA LEU A 34 1.63 -7.62 -9.61
C LEU A 34 2.46 -8.47 -8.61
N CYS A 35 3.47 -9.21 -9.10
CA CYS A 35 4.41 -9.93 -8.23
C CYS A 35 5.26 -8.97 -7.36
N VAL A 36 5.75 -7.87 -7.94
CA VAL A 36 6.54 -6.87 -7.20
C VAL A 36 5.68 -6.19 -6.12
N MET A 37 4.44 -5.84 -6.46
CA MET A 37 3.46 -5.32 -5.50
C MET A 37 3.14 -6.32 -4.40
N ALA A 38 2.96 -7.61 -4.75
CA ALA A 38 2.67 -8.64 -3.76
C ALA A 38 3.83 -8.79 -2.76
N ALA A 39 5.07 -8.76 -3.23
CA ALA A 39 6.25 -8.76 -2.37
C ALA A 39 6.30 -7.53 -1.45
N ALA A 40 6.03 -6.33 -1.99
CA ALA A 40 5.96 -5.10 -1.19
C ALA A 40 4.83 -5.14 -0.15
N ALA A 41 3.66 -5.66 -0.51
CA ALA A 41 2.53 -5.82 0.40
C ALA A 41 2.83 -6.79 1.55
N ILE A 42 3.43 -7.95 1.25
CA ILE A 42 3.88 -8.92 2.26
C ILE A 42 4.88 -8.25 3.21
N TYR A 43 5.83 -7.48 2.66
CA TYR A 43 6.82 -6.77 3.47
C TYR A 43 6.17 -5.71 4.37
N LEU A 44 5.23 -4.91 3.86
CA LEU A 44 4.49 -3.92 4.65
C LEU A 44 3.65 -4.58 5.76
N ILE A 45 3.04 -5.73 5.49
CA ILE A 45 2.31 -6.51 6.51
C ILE A 45 3.27 -7.00 7.60
N TYR A 46 4.44 -7.53 7.20
CA TYR A 46 5.48 -7.95 8.15
C TYR A 46 5.92 -6.78 9.05
N VAL A 47 6.19 -5.62 8.46
CA VAL A 47 6.52 -4.37 9.20
C VAL A 47 5.39 -3.97 10.14
N ALA A 48 4.14 -4.05 9.68
CA ALA A 48 2.96 -3.73 10.48
C ALA A 48 2.84 -4.63 11.71
N ILE A 49 3.07 -5.94 11.57
CA ILE A 49 3.10 -6.89 12.70
C ILE A 49 4.18 -6.49 13.71
N GLY A 50 5.37 -6.12 13.25
CA GLY A 50 6.45 -5.63 14.10
C GLY A 50 6.09 -4.34 14.85
N LEU A 51 5.44 -3.39 14.19
CA LEU A 51 4.98 -2.14 14.79
C LEU A 51 3.83 -2.36 15.80
N HIS A 52 2.94 -3.31 15.52
CA HIS A 52 1.86 -3.69 16.43
C HIS A 52 2.41 -4.20 17.76
N LYS A 53 3.45 -5.06 17.72
CA LYS A 53 4.14 -5.55 18.93
C LYS A 53 4.78 -4.43 19.75
N LYS A 54 5.22 -3.35 19.09
CA LYS A 54 5.76 -2.14 19.73
C LYS A 54 4.67 -1.13 20.16
N LEU A 55 3.41 -1.57 20.26
CA LEU A 55 2.24 -0.75 20.62
C LEU A 55 1.92 0.41 19.65
N ARG A 56 2.53 0.44 18.45
CA ARG A 56 2.26 1.46 17.42
C ARG A 56 1.10 1.04 16.50
N ARG A 57 -0.04 0.71 17.11
CA ARG A 57 -1.20 0.09 16.44
C ARG A 57 -1.74 0.90 15.26
N PHE A 58 -1.77 2.23 15.38
CA PHE A 58 -2.25 3.11 14.31
C PHE A 58 -1.37 3.06 13.05
N MET A 59 -0.05 3.12 13.22
CA MET A 59 0.91 2.99 12.10
C MET A 59 0.81 1.61 11.45
N ALA A 60 0.66 0.56 12.27
CA ALA A 60 0.47 -0.80 11.77
C ALA A 60 -0.78 -0.91 10.90
N LEU A 61 -1.91 -0.35 11.35
CA LEU A 61 -3.16 -0.34 10.58
C LEU A 61 -2.99 0.37 9.22
N ILE A 62 -2.33 1.52 9.20
CA ILE A 62 -2.08 2.27 7.96
C ILE A 62 -1.30 1.43 6.94
N PHE A 63 -0.24 0.73 7.37
CA PHE A 63 0.52 -0.13 6.47
C PHE A 63 -0.27 -1.34 5.98
N ILE A 64 -1.12 -1.94 6.83
CA ILE A 64 -2.01 -3.05 6.43
C ILE A 64 -3.02 -2.58 5.38
N ILE A 65 -3.68 -1.44 5.61
CA ILE A 65 -4.64 -0.86 4.66
C ILE A 65 -3.93 -0.60 3.33
N THR A 66 -2.76 0.04 3.37
CA THR A 66 -1.97 0.33 2.17
C THR A 66 -1.58 -0.94 1.41
N ALA A 67 -1.22 -2.01 2.13
CA ALA A 67 -0.83 -3.29 1.56
C ALA A 67 -1.99 -4.03 0.87
N LEU A 68 -3.16 -4.08 1.51
CA LEU A 68 -4.28 -4.93 1.06
C LEU A 68 -5.24 -4.22 0.09
N MET A 69 -5.38 -2.91 0.21
CA MET A 69 -6.40 -2.16 -0.52
C MET A 69 -6.35 -2.36 -2.05
N PRO A 70 -5.18 -2.35 -2.72
CA PRO A 70 -5.13 -2.58 -4.17
C PRO A 70 -5.63 -3.97 -4.57
N PHE A 71 -5.31 -5.01 -3.79
CA PHE A 71 -5.72 -6.38 -4.08
C PHE A 71 -7.21 -6.59 -3.88
N LEU A 72 -7.80 -5.97 -2.85
CA LEU A 72 -9.25 -5.96 -2.67
C LEU A 72 -9.97 -5.33 -3.87
N PHE A 73 -9.42 -4.23 -4.38
CA PHE A 73 -9.95 -3.57 -5.56
C PHE A 73 -9.82 -4.45 -6.82
N TYR A 74 -8.65 -5.07 -7.04
CA TYR A 74 -8.46 -5.99 -8.18
C TYR A 74 -9.38 -7.21 -8.11
N LEU A 75 -9.58 -7.77 -6.93
CA LEU A 75 -10.51 -8.88 -6.72
C LEU A 75 -11.95 -8.47 -7.03
N GLN A 76 -12.36 -7.27 -6.60
CA GLN A 76 -13.67 -6.72 -6.94
C GLN A 76 -13.82 -6.52 -8.45
N MET A 77 -12.83 -5.93 -9.12
CA MET A 77 -12.83 -5.72 -10.57
C MET A 77 -12.89 -7.05 -11.34
N TYR A 78 -12.16 -8.07 -10.87
CA TYR A 78 -12.19 -9.41 -11.45
C TYR A 78 -13.56 -10.07 -11.29
N TYR A 79 -14.16 -10.00 -10.10
CA TYR A 79 -15.51 -10.51 -9.86
C TYR A 79 -16.56 -9.80 -10.74
N VAL A 80 -16.44 -8.49 -10.88
CA VAL A 80 -17.31 -7.68 -11.74
C VAL A 80 -17.16 -8.09 -13.21
N HIS A 81 -15.93 -8.35 -13.68
CA HIS A 81 -15.67 -8.81 -15.05
C HIS A 81 -16.27 -10.19 -15.33
N LEU A 82 -16.18 -11.14 -14.39
CA LEU A 82 -16.75 -12.48 -14.54
C LEU A 82 -18.28 -12.48 -14.61
N ASN A 83 -18.95 -11.57 -13.89
CA ASN A 83 -20.41 -11.49 -13.81
C ASN A 83 -21.02 -10.47 -14.77
N ALA A 84 -20.23 -9.85 -15.65
CA ALA A 84 -20.67 -8.77 -16.54
C ALA A 84 -21.58 -9.23 -17.71
N ILE A 85 -21.95 -10.51 -17.79
CA ILE A 85 -22.72 -11.09 -18.90
C ILE A 85 -24.20 -10.61 -18.91
N GLU A 86 -24.73 -10.15 -17.77
CA GLU A 86 -26.18 -9.85 -17.61
C GLU A 86 -26.51 -8.37 -17.31
N ILE A 87 -25.53 -7.47 -17.27
CA ILE A 87 -25.74 -6.07 -16.83
C ILE A 87 -25.80 -5.12 -18.03
N ASP A 88 -26.75 -4.18 -18.00
CA ASP A 88 -26.83 -3.07 -18.95
C ASP A 88 -25.50 -2.27 -18.99
N LYS A 89 -24.94 -2.13 -20.20
CA LYS A 89 -23.59 -1.62 -20.43
C LYS A 89 -23.41 -0.18 -19.96
N GLU A 90 -24.45 0.65 -20.03
CA GLU A 90 -24.35 2.06 -19.63
C GLU A 90 -24.35 2.23 -18.10
N VAL A 91 -25.23 1.51 -17.40
CA VAL A 91 -25.31 1.51 -15.93
C VAL A 91 -24.02 0.94 -15.34
N PHE A 92 -23.50 -0.13 -15.94
CA PHE A 92 -22.23 -0.73 -15.56
C PHE A 92 -21.06 0.25 -15.68
N LYS A 93 -20.97 0.98 -16.80
CA LYS A 93 -19.90 1.97 -17.02
C LYS A 93 -19.93 3.11 -16.01
N SER A 94 -21.12 3.61 -15.67
CA SER A 94 -21.28 4.67 -14.66
C SER A 94 -20.85 4.20 -13.27
N ASN A 95 -21.30 3.02 -12.84
CA ASN A 95 -20.95 2.43 -11.55
C ASN A 95 -19.44 2.14 -11.42
N LEU A 96 -18.82 1.71 -12.52
CA LEU A 96 -17.40 1.39 -12.58
C LEU A 96 -16.54 2.66 -12.50
N MET A 97 -16.96 3.76 -13.14
CA MET A 97 -16.31 5.07 -12.98
C MET A 97 -16.40 5.59 -11.54
N HIS A 98 -17.56 5.44 -10.90
CA HIS A 98 -17.73 5.82 -9.49
C HIS A 98 -16.81 4.99 -8.56
N ALA A 99 -16.72 3.67 -8.79
CA ALA A 99 -15.81 2.80 -8.05
C ALA A 99 -14.33 3.20 -8.23
N TYR A 100 -13.91 3.59 -9.43
CA TYR A 100 -12.54 4.09 -9.66
C TYR A 100 -12.24 5.39 -8.92
N VAL A 101 -13.19 6.33 -8.87
CA VAL A 101 -13.01 7.59 -8.14
C VAL A 101 -12.86 7.31 -6.65
N ILE A 102 -13.77 6.52 -6.07
CA ILE A 102 -13.71 6.14 -4.66
C ILE A 102 -12.38 5.45 -4.35
N TYR A 103 -11.98 4.46 -5.17
CA TYR A 103 -10.72 3.76 -5.00
C TYR A 103 -9.52 4.71 -5.01
N ASN A 104 -9.43 5.64 -5.96
CA ASN A 104 -8.32 6.58 -6.02
C ASN A 104 -8.27 7.49 -4.78
N ILE A 105 -9.41 7.96 -4.27
CA ILE A 105 -9.45 8.78 -3.04
C ILE A 105 -8.88 7.99 -1.86
N PHE A 106 -9.36 6.77 -1.64
CA PHE A 106 -8.85 5.91 -0.56
C PHE A 106 -7.37 5.56 -0.76
N ARG A 107 -6.95 5.32 -2.01
CA ARG A 107 -5.58 4.92 -2.38
C ARG A 107 -4.62 6.03 -2.04
N TYR A 108 -4.88 7.24 -2.53
CA TYR A 108 -4.01 8.39 -2.28
C TYR A 108 -3.98 8.75 -0.80
N THR A 109 -5.11 8.63 -0.10
CA THR A 109 -5.17 8.85 1.36
C THR A 109 -4.30 7.84 2.12
N ALA A 110 -4.44 6.54 1.82
CA ALA A 110 -3.66 5.49 2.46
C ALA A 110 -2.15 5.60 2.14
N LEU A 111 -1.80 5.91 0.89
CA LEU A 111 -0.43 6.15 0.46
C LEU A 111 0.19 7.37 1.14
N LEU A 112 -0.56 8.46 1.27
CA LEU A 112 -0.09 9.66 1.97
C LEU A 112 0.18 9.37 3.45
N LEU A 113 -0.77 8.72 4.13
CA LEU A 113 -0.63 8.37 5.53
C LEU A 113 0.52 7.39 5.78
N SER A 114 0.68 6.38 4.92
CA SER A 114 1.77 5.41 5.03
C SER A 114 3.13 6.04 4.75
N PHE A 115 3.21 6.94 3.76
CA PHE A 115 4.40 7.73 3.51
C PHE A 115 4.78 8.60 4.71
N ILE A 116 3.83 9.31 5.32
CA ILE A 116 4.08 10.10 6.55
C ILE A 116 4.59 9.20 7.68
N CYS A 117 4.02 8.01 7.85
CA CYS A 117 4.48 7.05 8.87
C CYS A 117 5.91 6.57 8.59
N ALA A 118 6.21 6.19 7.34
CA ALA A 118 7.53 5.75 6.93
C ALA A 118 8.57 6.87 7.08
N LEU A 119 8.23 8.09 6.67
CA LEU A 119 9.09 9.26 6.80
C LEU A 119 9.38 9.57 8.28
N ARG A 120 8.38 9.49 9.16
CA ARG A 120 8.60 9.65 10.62
C ARG A 120 9.56 8.60 11.19
N LEU A 121 9.48 7.35 10.73
CA LEU A 121 10.41 6.29 11.13
C LEU A 121 11.83 6.60 10.64
N PHE A 122 11.97 7.03 9.39
CA PHE A 122 13.24 7.41 8.79
C PHE A 122 13.89 8.60 9.51
N LEU A 123 13.15 9.70 9.72
CA LEU A 123 13.67 10.87 10.41
C LEU A 123 14.13 10.55 11.83
N ARG A 124 13.41 9.66 12.53
CA ARG A 124 13.85 9.18 13.85
C ARG A 124 15.15 8.39 13.76
N ALA A 125 15.28 7.47 12.80
CA ALA A 125 16.50 6.70 12.61
C ALA A 125 17.70 7.59 12.27
N VAL A 126 17.52 8.61 11.41
CA VAL A 126 18.56 9.58 11.08
C VAL A 126 18.95 10.43 12.28
N ARG A 127 17.97 10.88 13.08
CA ARG A 127 18.26 11.65 14.30
C ARG A 127 19.05 10.82 15.31
N ASP A 128 18.62 9.59 15.53
CA ASP A 128 19.28 8.68 16.48
C ASP A 128 20.72 8.37 16.00
N PHE A 129 20.95 8.25 14.69
CA PHE A 129 22.29 8.11 14.11
C PHE A 129 23.17 9.36 14.30
N ALA A 130 22.62 10.56 14.08
CA ALA A 130 23.35 11.82 14.20
C ALA A 130 23.70 12.22 15.64
N SER A 131 23.10 11.56 16.65
CA SER A 131 23.39 11.77 18.07
C SER A 131 24.51 10.88 18.64
N PHE A 132 25.09 10.00 17.82
CA PHE A 132 26.30 9.21 18.12
C PHE A 132 27.55 9.92 17.60
#